data_AF-A0A3B9P3J4-F1
#
_entry.id   AF-A0A3B9P3J4-F1
#
_cell.length_a   1.000
_cell.length_b   1.000
_cell.length_c   1.000
_cell.angle_alpha   90.00
_cell.angle_beta   90.00
_cell.angle_gamma   90.00
#
_symmetry.space_group_name_H-M   'P 1'
#
loop_
_entity.id
_entity.type
_entity.pdbx_description
1 polymer ?
#
loop_
_entity_poly.entity_id
_entity_poly.type
_entity_poly.pdbx_seq_one_letter_code
_entity_poly.pdbx_strand_id
1 'polypeptide(L)'
;EAKAKLPVPELIDTIVRSGKTRLRPVLLTAITTVLGLIPLATGMNINFYTLFTENNPQIFFGGDNVVFWGPMSWTVIFGLTFATFLTLVIVPVMYYLFERMQRLLLGIKA
;
A
#
# COMPACT_ATOMS: atom_id res chain seq x y z
N GLU A 1 26.90 -26.19 6.62
CA GLU A 1 26.35 -26.31 5.25
C GLU A 1 26.33 -24.94 4.60
N ALA A 2 27.28 -24.65 3.70
CA ALA A 2 27.26 -23.41 2.92
C ALA A 2 26.09 -23.50 1.93
N LYS A 3 24.96 -22.85 2.24
CA LYS A 3 23.84 -22.72 1.29
C LYS A 3 24.39 -22.18 -0.02
N ALA A 4 24.36 -23.00 -1.07
CA ALA A 4 24.71 -22.58 -2.42
C ALA A 4 23.82 -21.39 -2.79
N LYS A 5 24.42 -20.20 -2.90
CA LYS A 5 23.72 -18.98 -3.30
C LYS A 5 23.40 -19.06 -4.79
N LEU A 6 22.21 -18.61 -5.19
CA LEU A 6 21.77 -18.61 -6.59
C LEU A 6 22.75 -17.81 -7.49
N PRO A 7 22.92 -18.17 -8.77
CA PRO A 7 23.56 -17.31 -9.75
C PRO A 7 22.89 -15.92 -9.81
N VAL A 8 23.66 -14.86 -10.04
CA VAL A 8 23.13 -13.48 -10.14
C VAL A 8 21.98 -13.34 -11.15
N PRO A 9 22.03 -13.98 -12.34
CA PRO A 9 20.92 -13.91 -13.30
C PRO A 9 19.61 -14.52 -12.75
N GLU A 10 19.69 -15.70 -12.13
CA GLU A 10 18.54 -16.39 -11.54
C GLU A 10 17.98 -15.64 -10.32
N LEU A 11 18.86 -15.01 -9.53
CA LEU A 11 18.47 -14.14 -8.42
C LEU A 11 17.63 -12.97 -8.92
N ILE A 12 18.08 -12.26 -9.96
CA ILE A 12 17.35 -11.11 -10.52
C ILE A 12 15.99 -11.55 -11.06
N ASP A 13 15.92 -12.65 -11.81
CA ASP A 13 14.65 -13.18 -12.32
C ASP A 13 13.67 -13.51 -11.17
N THR A 14 14.18 -14.16 -10.12
CA THR A 14 13.37 -14.51 -8.93
C THR A 14 12.85 -13.26 -8.23
N ILE A 15 13.67 -12.21 -8.09
CA ILE A 15 13.26 -10.93 -7.49
C ILE A 15 12.18 -10.25 -8.33
N VAL A 16 12.36 -10.20 -9.66
CA VAL A 16 11.38 -9.59 -10.58
C VAL A 16 10.06 -10.37 -10.55
N ARG A 17 10.11 -11.70 -10.60
CA ARG A 17 8.92 -12.57 -10.51
C ARG A 17 8.18 -12.37 -9.19
N SER A 18 8.92 -12.25 -8.08
CA SER A 18 8.36 -11.99 -6.75
C SER A 18 7.77 -10.58 -6.62
N GLY A 19 8.38 -9.58 -7.26
CA GLY A 19 7.83 -8.22 -7.32
C GLY A 19 6.50 -8.18 -8.08
N LYS A 20 6.42 -8.86 -9.23
CA LYS A 20 5.21 -8.94 -10.07
C LYS A 20 4.04 -9.61 -9.35
N THR A 21 4.27 -10.66 -8.56
CA THR A 21 3.20 -11.35 -7.82
C THR A 21 2.62 -10.51 -6.68
N ARG A 22 3.41 -9.60 -6.10
CA ARG A 22 2.97 -8.69 -5.03
C ARG A 22 2.25 -7.45 -5.54
N LEU A 23 2.54 -7.04 -6.77
CA LEU A 23 1.95 -5.84 -7.38
C LEU A 23 0.42 -5.84 -7.31
N ARG A 24 -0.22 -6.96 -7.67
CA ARG A 24 -1.69 -7.07 -7.68
C ARG A 24 -2.31 -6.96 -6.28
N PRO A 25 -1.90 -7.77 -5.28
CA PRO A 25 -2.39 -7.61 -3.91
C PRO A 25 -2.19 -6.22 -3.32
N VAL A 26 -1.01 -5.63 -3.50
CA VAL A 26 -0.67 -4.32 -2.89
C VAL A 26 -1.46 -3.18 -3.54
N LEU A 27 -1.62 -3.19 -4.86
CA LEU A 27 -2.45 -2.19 -5.52
C LEU A 27 -3.93 -2.36 -5.15
N LEU A 28 -4.43 -3.59 -5.01
CA LEU A 28 -5.82 -3.84 -4.64
C LEU A 28 -6.16 -3.25 -3.27
N THR A 29 -5.29 -3.43 -2.28
CA THR A 29 -5.50 -2.88 -0.94
C THR A 29 -5.41 -1.36 -0.97
N ALA A 30 -4.39 -0.80 -1.63
CA ALA A 30 -4.22 0.65 -1.74
C ALA A 30 -5.44 1.31 -2.40
N ILE A 31 -5.87 0.79 -3.56
CA ILE A 31 -7.02 1.31 -4.30
C ILE A 31 -8.30 1.19 -3.47
N THR A 32 -8.57 0.02 -2.88
CA THR A 32 -9.77 -0.19 -2.07
C THR A 32 -9.82 0.77 -0.87
N THR A 33 -8.69 0.97 -0.18
CA THR A 33 -8.63 1.91 0.95
C THR A 33 -8.83 3.35 0.50
N VAL A 34 -8.19 3.78 -0.59
CA VAL A 34 -8.39 5.13 -1.14
C VAL A 34 -9.86 5.34 -1.48
N LEU A 35 -10.49 4.41 -2.21
CA LEU A 35 -11.91 4.50 -2.57
C LEU A 35 -12.82 4.54 -1.34
N GLY A 36 -12.55 3.72 -0.33
CA GLY A 36 -13.33 3.69 0.92
C GLY A 36 -13.21 4.97 1.74
N LEU A 37 -12.11 5.70 1.61
CA LEU A 37 -11.87 6.96 2.33
C LEU A 37 -12.38 8.20 1.58
N ILE A 38 -12.71 8.11 0.28
CA ILE A 38 -13.21 9.26 -0.50
C ILE A 38 -14.46 9.90 0.10
N PRO A 39 -15.51 9.15 0.52
CA PRO A 39 -16.70 9.76 1.11
C PRO A 39 -16.36 10.56 2.38
N LEU A 40 -15.44 10.03 3.19
CA LEU A 40 -15.01 10.66 4.44
C LEU A 40 -14.11 11.88 4.19
N ALA A 41 -13.21 11.79 3.20
CA ALA A 41 -12.32 12.88 2.79
C ALA A 41 -13.08 14.07 2.17
N THR A 42 -14.18 13.80 1.47
CA THR A 42 -15.06 14.81 0.86
C THR A 42 -16.12 15.35 1.82
N GLY A 43 -16.27 14.72 2.99
CA GLY A 43 -17.19 15.15 4.03
C GLY A 43 -18.65 14.76 3.79
N MET A 44 -18.87 13.67 3.06
CA MET A 44 -20.19 13.07 2.82
C MET A 44 -20.63 12.30 4.07
N ASN A 45 -21.64 12.80 4.79
CA ASN A 45 -22.26 12.12 5.92
C ASN A 45 -23.59 11.47 5.50
N ILE A 46 -23.86 10.30 6.06
CA ILE A 46 -25.11 9.55 5.88
C ILE A 46 -25.74 9.39 7.27
N ASN A 47 -26.99 9.78 7.42
CA ASN A 47 -27.72 9.57 8.67
C ASN A 47 -28.30 8.16 8.69
N PHE A 48 -27.61 7.24 9.39
CA PHE A 48 -28.05 5.85 9.53
C PHE A 48 -29.38 5.72 10.28
N TYR A 49 -29.71 6.65 11.18
CA TYR A 49 -30.97 6.59 11.93
C TYR A 49 -32.16 6.81 11.01
N THR A 50 -32.18 7.91 10.24
CA THR A 50 -33.24 8.15 9.25
C THR A 50 -33.17 7.16 8.08
N LEU A 51 -32.00 6.61 7.77
CA LEU A 51 -31.87 5.55 6.77
C LEU A 51 -32.66 4.29 7.16
N PHE A 52 -32.61 3.87 8.43
CA PHE A 52 -33.31 2.65 8.89
C PHE A 52 -34.74 2.90 9.37
N THR A 53 -35.06 4.11 9.86
CA THR A 53 -36.41 4.44 10.34
C THR A 53 -37.32 4.96 9.22
N GLU A 54 -36.79 5.79 8.33
CA GLU A 54 -37.57 6.51 7.30
C GLU A 54 -37.24 6.07 5.87
N ASN A 55 -36.33 5.11 5.68
CA ASN A 55 -35.73 4.77 4.38
C ASN A 55 -35.11 5.98 3.66
N ASN A 56 -34.74 7.02 4.41
CA ASN A 56 -34.14 8.24 3.86
C ASN A 56 -32.72 8.45 4.44
N PRO A 57 -31.66 8.24 3.65
CA PRO A 57 -30.28 8.40 4.10
C PRO A 57 -29.91 9.82 4.54
N GLN A 58 -30.70 10.84 4.16
CA GLN A 58 -30.37 12.27 4.32
C GLN A 58 -28.87 12.53 4.14
N ILE A 59 -28.40 12.47 2.89
CA ILE A 59 -26.99 12.71 2.59
C ILE A 59 -26.74 14.22 2.70
N PHE A 60 -25.85 14.61 3.62
CA PHE A 60 -25.42 16.01 3.75
C PHE A 60 -23.90 16.11 3.68
N PHE A 61 -23.43 17.21 3.09
CA PHE A 61 -22.02 17.56 2.99
C PHE A 61 -21.70 18.56 4.10
N GLY A 62 -20.85 18.17 5.05
CA GLY A 62 -20.59 18.97 6.27
C GLY A 62 -21.07 18.29 7.54
N GLY A 63 -20.76 18.88 8.71
CA GLY A 63 -21.09 18.35 10.04
C GLY A 63 -19.88 18.32 10.98
N ASP A 64 -20.10 18.24 12.29
CA ASP A 64 -19.01 18.29 13.29
C ASP A 64 -17.98 17.15 13.09
N ASN A 65 -18.43 16.00 12.61
CA ASN A 65 -17.57 14.84 12.36
C ASN A 65 -16.51 15.11 11.28
N VAL A 66 -16.85 15.83 10.20
CA VAL A 66 -15.93 15.99 9.06
C VAL A 66 -14.79 16.96 9.33
N VAL A 67 -14.90 17.79 10.37
CA VAL A 67 -13.83 18.66 10.86
C VAL A 67 -12.60 17.84 11.29
N PHE A 68 -12.83 16.68 11.92
CA PHE A 68 -11.76 15.79 12.35
C PHE A 68 -11.40 14.77 11.27
N TRP A 69 -12.40 14.11 10.69
CA TRP A 69 -12.17 12.98 9.78
C TRP A 69 -11.69 13.39 8.39
N GLY A 70 -12.10 14.55 7.87
CA GLY A 70 -11.71 15.02 6.54
C GLY A 70 -10.18 15.13 6.37
N PRO A 71 -9.49 15.93 7.21
CA PRO A 71 -8.02 16.08 7.14
C PRO A 71 -7.26 14.76 7.36
N MET A 72 -7.76 13.89 8.24
CA MET A 72 -7.15 12.57 8.46
C MET A 72 -7.26 11.68 7.23
N SER A 73 -8.44 11.58 6.61
CA SER A 73 -8.64 10.79 5.40
C SER A 73 -7.77 11.27 4.24
N TRP A 74 -7.67 12.60 4.04
CA TRP A 74 -6.75 13.17 3.05
C TRP A 74 -5.29 12.78 3.31
N THR A 75 -4.84 12.89 4.56
CA THR A 75 -3.48 12.49 4.95
C THR A 75 -3.20 11.03 4.64
N VAL A 76 -4.14 10.13 4.98
CA VAL A 76 -4.01 8.69 4.72
C VAL A 76 -4.00 8.38 3.22
N ILE A 77 -4.87 9.01 2.42
CA ILE A 77 -4.93 8.79 0.97
C ILE A 77 -3.58 9.13 0.34
N PHE A 78 -3.06 10.34 0.58
CA PHE A 78 -1.78 10.76 0.03
C PHE A 78 -0.61 9.90 0.53
N GLY A 79 -0.56 9.63 1.83
CA GLY A 79 0.47 8.81 2.44
C GLY A 79 0.49 7.39 1.89
N LEU A 80 -0.68 6.76 1.74
CA LEU A 80 -0.81 5.40 1.20
C LEU A 80 -0.46 5.34 -0.27
N THR A 81 -0.93 6.30 -1.09
CA THR A 81 -0.56 6.35 -2.51
C THR A 81 0.94 6.46 -2.67
N PHE A 82 1.59 7.37 -1.94
CA PHE A 82 3.04 7.53 -1.98
C PHE A 82 3.79 6.28 -1.50
N ALA A 83 3.40 5.73 -0.34
CA ALA A 83 4.01 4.53 0.23
C ALA A 83 3.84 3.29 -0.67
N THR A 84 2.75 3.20 -1.42
CA THR A 84 2.49 2.09 -2.34
C THR A 84 3.52 2.05 -3.47
N PHE A 85 3.75 3.17 -4.14
CA PHE A 85 4.80 3.24 -5.18
C PHE A 85 6.18 3.03 -4.59
N LEU A 86 6.45 3.64 -3.43
CA LEU A 86 7.72 3.54 -2.76
C LEU A 86 8.06 2.08 -2.40
N THR A 87 7.14 1.34 -1.81
CA THR A 87 7.37 -0.05 -1.39
C THR A 87 7.52 -1.01 -2.57
N LEU A 88 6.76 -0.84 -3.65
CA LEU A 88 6.90 -1.66 -4.86
C LEU A 88 8.29 -1.57 -5.50
N VAL A 89 8.97 -0.43 -5.35
CA VAL A 89 10.34 -0.23 -5.85
C VAL A 89 11.38 -0.56 -4.79
N ILE A 90 11.21 -0.09 -3.55
CA ILE A 90 12.19 -0.26 -2.47
C ILE A 90 12.36 -1.73 -2.11
N VAL A 91 11.29 -2.51 -2.00
CA VAL A 91 11.38 -3.91 -1.56
C VAL A 91 12.28 -4.77 -2.45
N PRO A 92 12.11 -4.81 -3.79
CA PRO A 92 13.02 -5.58 -4.66
C PRO A 92 14.46 -5.05 -4.65
N VAL A 93 14.64 -3.72 -4.59
CA VAL A 93 15.97 -3.08 -4.55
C VAL A 93 16.69 -3.42 -3.24
N MET A 94 16.01 -3.32 -2.11
CA MET A 94 16.56 -3.66 -0.81
C MET A 94 16.97 -5.12 -0.73
N TYR A 95 16.14 -6.03 -1.26
CA TYR A 95 16.49 -7.45 -1.30
C TYR A 95 17.75 -7.71 -2.13
N TYR A 96 17.88 -7.07 -3.31
CA TYR A 96 19.08 -7.16 -4.13
C TYR A 96 20.33 -6.61 -3.40
N LEU A 97 20.19 -5.46 -2.72
CA LEU A 97 21.28 -4.84 -1.97
C LEU A 97 21.75 -5.71 -0.80
N PHE A 98 20.82 -6.27 -0.03
CA PHE A 98 21.15 -7.19 1.07
C PHE A 98 21.89 -8.44 0.56
N GLU A 99 21.44 -9.03 -0.54
CA GLU A 99 22.07 -10.21 -1.13
C GLU A 99 23.47 -9.91 -1.67
N ARG A 100 23.64 -8.73 -2.31
CA ARG A 100 24.95 -8.24 -2.75
C ARG A 100 25.89 -8.01 -1.57
N MET A 101 25.42 -7.38 -0.50
CA MET A 101 26.21 -7.13 0.72
C MET A 101 26.65 -8.44 1.38
N GLN A 102 25.77 -9.44 1.46
CA GLN A 102 26.13 -10.75 1.99
C GLN A 102 27.17 -11.48 1.13
N ARG A 103 27.10 -11.40 -0.20
CA ARG A 103 28.10 -12.00 -1.08
C ARG A 103 29.47 -11.38 -0.90
N LEU A 104 29.50 -10.04 -0.75
CA LEU A 104 30.72 -9.30 -0.45
C LEU A 104 31.31 -9.72 0.91
N LEU A 105 30.49 -9.82 1.96
CA LEU A 105 30.92 -10.23 3.29
C LEU A 105 31.46 -11.67 3.33
N LEU A 106 30.88 -12.56 2.53
CA LEU A 106 31.31 -13.97 2.45
C LEU A 106 32.49 -14.20 1.50
N GLY A 107 33.00 -13.16 0.83
CA GLY A 107 34.10 -13.30 -0.13
C GLY A 107 33.76 -14.13 -1.37
N ILE A 108 32.47 -14.39 -1.62
CA ILE A 108 32.00 -15.15 -2.78
C ILE A 108 32.03 -14.17 -3.96
N LYS A 109 33.06 -14.30 -4.82
CA LYS A 109 33.12 -13.54 -6.08
C LYS A 109 31.85 -13.83 -6.90
N ALA A 110 31.27 -12.74 -7.40
CA ALA A 110 29.97 -12.67 -8.06
C ALA A 110 29.83 -13.65 -9.23
#